data_AF-A0A6P1DLK5-F1
#
_entry.id   AF-A0A6P1DLK5-F1
#
_cell.length_a   1.000
_cell.length_b   1.000
_cell.length_c   1.000
_cell.angle_alpha   90.00
_cell.angle_beta   90.00
_cell.angle_gamma   90.00
#
_symmetry.space_group_name_H-M   'P 1'
#
loop_
_entity.id
_entity.type
_entity.pdbx_description
1 polymer ?
#
loop_
_entity_poly.entity_id
_entity_poly.type
_entity_poly.pdbx_seq_one_letter_code
_entity_poly.pdbx_strand_id
1 'polypeptide(L)' 'IFWVASLFIHTAMALAFSTLLLGFVLLDLAHFGFPQLTVIAAIVLIVCALVAWYMMATIIINDVAGKQLLKLGKPWIKVN' A
#
# COMPACT_ATOMS: atom_id res chain seq x y z
N ILE A 1 -0.27 -13.51 0.88
CA ILE A 1 0.06 -13.70 2.32
C ILE A 1 0.19 -12.36 3.07
N PHE A 2 1.10 -11.46 2.68
CA PHE A 2 1.33 -10.19 3.39
C PHE A 2 0.13 -9.25 3.42
N TRP A 3 -0.73 -9.30 2.40
CA TRP A 3 -1.97 -8.50 2.39
C TRP A 3 -2.90 -8.82 3.55
N VAL A 4 -3.01 -10.09 3.97
CA VAL A 4 -3.88 -10.45 5.11
C VAL A 4 -3.29 -9.93 6.42
N ALA A 5 -1.98 -10.06 6.60
CA ALA A 5 -1.29 -9.58 7.80
C ALA A 5 -1.36 -8.05 7.93
N SER A 6 -1.27 -7.30 6.82
CA SER A 6 -1.26 -5.84 6.87
C SER A 6 -2.58 -5.22 7.34
N LEU A 7 -3.71 -5.93 7.23
CA LEU A 7 -5.03 -5.48 7.69
C LEU A 7 -5.08 -5.26 9.22
N PHE A 8 -4.19 -5.90 9.96
CA PHE A 8 -4.13 -5.84 11.43
C PHE A 8 -3.16 -4.76 11.96
N ILE A 9 -2.37 -4.10 11.11
CA ILE A 9 -1.30 -3.18 11.54
C ILE A 9 -1.75 -1.72 11.53
N HIS A 10 -1.90 -1.11 10.35
CA HIS A 10 -2.42 0.25 10.21
C HIS A 10 -2.89 0.53 8.78
N THR A 11 -3.79 1.52 8.62
CA THR A 11 -4.40 1.88 7.33
C THR A 11 -3.39 2.02 6.20
N ALA A 12 -2.27 2.72 6.41
CA ALA A 12 -1.30 2.94 5.33
C ALA A 12 -0.69 1.62 4.80
N MET A 13 -0.46 0.62 5.67
CA MET A 13 0.08 -0.67 5.27
C MET A 13 -0.98 -1.55 4.59
N ALA A 14 -2.21 -1.52 5.12
CA ALA A 14 -3.34 -2.19 4.49
C ALA A 14 -3.56 -1.66 3.06
N LEU A 15 -3.51 -0.33 2.86
CA LEU A 15 -3.61 0.29 1.54
C LEU A 15 -2.45 -0.09 0.63
N ALA A 16 -1.19 0.00 1.09
CA ALA A 16 -0.03 -0.34 0.29
C ALA A 16 -0.09 -1.78 -0.24
N PHE A 17 -0.41 -2.75 0.63
CA PHE A 17 -0.52 -4.15 0.18
C PHE A 17 -1.78 -4.42 -0.65
N SER A 18 -2.86 -3.66 -0.47
CA SER A 18 -4.07 -3.80 -1.29
C SER A 18 -3.82 -3.34 -2.72
N THR A 19 -3.16 -2.18 -2.89
CA THR A 19 -2.79 -1.67 -4.22
C THR A 19 -1.68 -2.51 -4.85
N LEU A 20 -0.73 -3.02 -4.06
CA LEU A 20 0.28 -3.96 -4.56
C LEU A 20 -0.37 -5.24 -5.11
N LEU A 21 -1.26 -5.88 -4.34
CA LEU A 21 -1.97 -7.09 -4.76
C LEU A 21 -2.78 -6.82 -6.03
N LEU A 22 -3.55 -5.72 -6.04
CA LEU A 22 -4.35 -5.32 -7.19
C LEU A 22 -3.48 -5.07 -8.43
N GLY A 23 -2.35 -4.37 -8.26
CA GLY A 23 -1.40 -4.08 -9.33
C GLY A 23 -0.80 -5.36 -9.93
N PHE A 24 -0.42 -6.34 -9.10
CA PHE A 24 0.04 -7.64 -9.57
C PHE A 24 -1.04 -8.39 -10.37
N VAL A 25 -2.26 -8.49 -9.84
CA VAL A 25 -3.37 -9.16 -10.54
C VAL A 25 -3.66 -8.50 -11.89
N LEU A 26 -3.62 -7.17 -11.96
CA LEU A 26 -3.80 -6.42 -13.22
C LEU A 26 -2.66 -6.69 -14.22
N LEU A 27 -1.41 -6.74 -13.75
CA LEU A 27 -0.26 -7.07 -14.60
C LEU A 27 -0.34 -8.50 -15.13
N ASP A 28 -0.77 -9.46 -14.29
CA ASP A 28 -0.96 -10.84 -14.70
C ASP A 28 -2.00 -10.92 -15.82
N LEU A 29 -3.16 -10.28 -15.64
CA LEU A 29 -4.21 -10.21 -16.67
C LEU A 29 -3.72 -9.53 -17.95
N ALA A 30 -2.87 -8.51 -17.85
CA ALA A 30 -2.27 -7.88 -19.01
C ALA A 30 -1.37 -8.85 -19.78
N HIS A 31 -0.59 -9.66 -19.07
CA HIS A 31 0.27 -10.69 -19.66
C HIS A 31 -0.52 -11.85 -20.29
N PHE A 32 -1.70 -12.18 -19.75
CA PHE A 32 -2.58 -13.23 -20.28
C PHE A 32 -3.38 -12.84 -21.54
N GLY A 33 -3.28 -11.59 -22.02
CA GLY A 33 -3.85 -11.20 -23.32
C GLY A 33 -4.65 -9.90 -23.34
N PHE A 34 -4.66 -9.11 -22.25
CA PHE A 34 -5.37 -7.83 -22.17
C PHE A 34 -4.39 -6.64 -22.03
N PRO A 35 -3.65 -6.26 -23.08
CA PRO A 35 -2.57 -5.27 -22.98
C PRO A 35 -3.01 -3.90 -22.48
N GLN A 36 -4.29 -3.53 -22.66
CA GLN A 36 -4.86 -2.28 -22.15
C GLN A 36 -4.81 -2.18 -20.62
N LEU A 37 -4.82 -3.31 -19.90
CA LEU A 37 -4.75 -3.34 -18.44
C LEU A 37 -3.39 -2.88 -17.90
N THR A 38 -2.34 -2.88 -18.72
CA THR A 38 -0.98 -2.46 -18.33
C THR A 38 -0.96 -1.02 -17.81
N VAL A 39 -1.69 -0.10 -18.47
CA VAL A 39 -1.76 1.31 -18.07
C VAL A 39 -2.47 1.46 -16.72
N ILE A 40 -3.56 0.71 -16.53
CA ILE A 40 -4.31 0.70 -15.27
C ILE A 40 -3.44 0.14 -14.14
N ALA A 41 -2.74 -0.97 -14.41
CA ALA A 41 -1.80 -1.59 -13.48
C ALA A 41 -0.69 -0.60 -13.05
N ALA A 42 -0.12 0.12 -14.03
CA ALA A 42 0.91 1.13 -13.77
C ALA A 42 0.39 2.25 -12.86
N ILE A 43 -0.81 2.77 -13.10
CA ILE A 43 -1.42 3.79 -12.23
C ILE A 43 -1.60 3.26 -10.81
N VAL A 44 -2.10 2.03 -10.65
CA VAL A 44 -2.28 1.39 -9.34
C VAL A 44 -0.94 1.22 -8.62
N LEU A 45 0.11 0.82 -9.32
CA LEU A 45 1.45 0.66 -8.75
C LEU A 45 2.13 2.00 -8.42
N ILE A 46 1.86 3.07 -9.16
CA ILE A 46 2.30 4.43 -8.79
C ILE A 46 1.65 4.83 -7.46
N VAL A 47 0.36 4.59 -7.30
CA VAL A 47 -0.33 4.85 -6.02
C VAL A 47 0.27 3.99 -4.90
N CYS A 48 0.55 2.71 -5.17
CA CYS A 48 1.25 1.83 -4.22
C CYS A 48 2.60 2.42 -3.78
N ALA A 49 3.42 2.88 -4.72
CA ALA A 49 4.72 3.47 -4.44
C ALA A 49 4.61 4.74 -3.59
N LEU A 50 3.64 5.61 -3.88
CA LEU A 50 3.38 6.82 -3.09
C LEU A 50 2.92 6.51 -1.66
N VAL A 51 2.07 5.50 -1.48
CA VAL A 51 1.64 5.07 -0.13
C VAL A 51 2.82 4.47 0.64
N ALA A 52 3.65 3.63 -0.01
CA ALA A 52 4.84 3.08 0.61
C ALA A 52 5.84 4.17 1.02
N TRP A 53 6.03 5.17 0.16
CA TRP A 53 6.85 6.33 0.45
C TRP A 53 6.29 7.12 1.63
N TYR A 54 4.98 7.35 1.69
CA TYR A 54 4.33 8.01 2.83
C TYR A 54 4.60 7.29 4.16
N MET A 55 4.59 5.94 4.18
CA MET A 55 4.92 5.18 5.39
C MET A 55 6.36 5.45 5.85
N MET A 56 7.33 5.36 4.95
CA MET A 56 8.74 5.63 5.27
C MET A 56 8.97 7.09 5.68
N ALA A 57 8.34 8.03 4.97
CA ALA A 57 8.40 9.45 5.32
C ALA A 57 7.82 9.70 6.73
N THR A 58 6.71 9.05 7.07
CA THR A 58 6.11 9.15 8.40
C THR A 58 7.04 8.63 9.50
N ILE A 59 7.73 7.51 9.27
CA ILE A 59 8.71 6.97 10.22
C ILE A 59 9.85 7.98 10.42
N ILE A 60 10.50 8.43 9.34
CA ILE A 60 11.65 9.33 9.41
C ILE A 60 11.28 10.68 10.02
N ILE A 61 10.18 11.30 9.58
CA ILE A 61 9.77 12.64 10.04
C ILE A 61 9.38 12.62 11.51
N ASN A 62 8.64 11.61 11.96
CA ASN A 62 8.26 11.50 13.36
C ASN A 62 9.46 11.24 14.27
N ASP A 63 10.41 10.42 13.81
CA ASP A 63 11.63 10.10 14.56
C ASP A 63 12.52 11.34 14.73
N VAL A 64 12.78 12.07 13.64
CA VAL A 64 13.55 13.33 13.67
C VAL A 64 12.85 14.42 14.49
N ALA A 65 11.51 14.50 14.43
CA ALA A 65 10.76 15.51 15.17
C ALA A 65 10.60 15.19 16.67
N GLY A 66 10.92 13.97 17.11
CA GLY A 66 10.70 13.50 18.48
C GLY A 66 9.24 13.51 18.93
N LYS A 67 8.29 13.65 18.00
CA LYS A 67 6.85 13.67 18.25
C LYS A 67 6.09 13.17 17.03
N GLN A 68 4.89 12.67 17.25
CA GLN A 68 4.02 12.21 16.18
C GLN A 68 3.45 13.39 15.38
N LEU A 69 4.01 13.66 14.20
CA LEU A 69 3.52 14.65 13.22
C LEU A 69 2.58 14.01 12.19
N LEU A 70 3.01 12.90 11.60
CA LEU A 70 2.29 12.16 10.58
C LEU A 70 1.68 10.88 11.17
N LYS A 71 0.48 10.49 10.71
CA LYS A 71 -0.29 9.37 11.26
C LYS A 71 -0.49 8.28 10.21
N LEU A 72 -0.21 7.04 10.57
CA LEU A 72 -0.35 5.87 9.68
C LEU A 72 -1.76 5.27 9.65
N GLY A 73 -2.68 5.79 10.47
CA GLY A 73 -4.05 5.31 10.60
C GLY A 73 -4.23 4.21 11.64
N LYS A 74 -5.43 3.62 11.70
CA LYS A 74 -5.79 2.55 12.64
C LYS A 74 -5.83 1.20 11.88
N PRO A 75 -5.65 0.06 12.58
CA PRO A 75 -5.92 -1.26 12.00
C PRO A 75 -7.32 -1.33 11.39
N TRP A 76 -7.47 -2.05 10.28
CA TRP A 76 -8.77 -2.30 9.65
C TRP A 76 -9.50 -3.45 10.34
N ILE A 77 -8.77 -4.48 10.75
CA ILE A 77 -9.29 -5.61 11.51
C ILE A 77 -8.65 -5.58 12.90
N LYS A 78 -9.49 -5.77 13.93
CA LYS A 78 -9.05 -5.94 15.30
C LYS A 78 -9.34 -7.36 15.75
N VAL A 79 -8.37 -8.00 16.37
CA VAL A 79 -8.56 -9.24 17.13
C VAL A 79 -8.98 -8.79 18.52
N ASN A 80 -10.24 -9.05 18.88
CA ASN A 80 -10.79 -8.83 20.21
C ASN A 80 -10.48 -10.03 21.10
#